data_AF-A0A7X9HGW1-F1
#
_entry.id   AF-A0A7X9HGW1-F1
#
_cell.length_a   1.000
_cell.length_b   1.000
_cell.length_c   1.000
_cell.angle_alpha   90.00
_cell.angle_beta   90.00
_cell.angle_gamma   90.00
#
_symmetry.space_group_name_H-M   'P 1'
#
loop_
_entity.id
_entity.type
_entity.pdbx_description
1 polymer ?
#
loop_
_entity_poly.entity_id
_entity_poly.type
_entity_poly.pdbx_seq_one_letter_code
_entity_poly.pdbx_strand_id
1 'polypeptide(L)'
;MRTKIIKIGNSKGIRIPNTILKVLGNTSTVDMLFDEKEKKIIVKPAKKAREGWDEQFKQMNKNNHDVLLIDDSLDTPDFEW
;
A
#
# COMPACT_ATOMS: atom_id res chain seq x y z
N MET A 1 13.44 6.90 22.50
CA MET A 1 12.24 6.89 23.37
C MET A 1 11.90 5.45 23.73
N ARG A 2 11.67 5.14 25.01
CA ARG A 2 11.12 3.84 25.42
C ARG A 2 9.65 4.03 25.80
N THR A 3 8.75 3.21 25.26
CA THR A 3 7.32 3.29 25.52
C THR A 3 6.76 1.94 25.94
N LYS A 4 5.62 1.95 26.62
CA LYS A 4 4.94 0.72 27.04
C LYS A 4 4.07 0.20 25.91
N ILE A 5 4.01 -1.12 25.80
CA ILE A 5 3.00 -1.81 25.00
C ILE A 5 1.73 -1.91 25.85
N ILE A 6 0.59 -1.50 25.30
CA ILE A 6 -0.71 -1.51 25.98
C ILE A 6 -1.64 -2.54 25.36
N LYS A 7 -2.55 -3.12 26.15
CA LYS A 7 -3.59 -4.03 25.65
C LYS A 7 -4.69 -3.24 24.92
N ILE A 8 -5.09 -3.72 23.75
CA ILE A 8 -6.22 -3.20 22.96
C ILE A 8 -7.08 -4.41 22.58
N GLY A 9 -8.05 -4.76 23.42
CA GLY A 9 -8.84 -5.98 23.24
C GLY A 9 -7.95 -7.24 23.24
N ASN A 10 -8.01 -8.02 22.16
CA ASN A 10 -7.13 -9.19 21.94
C ASN A 10 -5.76 -8.82 21.34
N SER A 11 -5.56 -7.56 20.98
CA SER A 11 -4.34 -7.05 20.37
C SER A 11 -3.51 -6.23 21.37
N LYS A 12 -2.35 -5.76 20.90
CA LYS A 12 -1.48 -4.85 21.64
C LYS A 12 -1.12 -3.63 20.78
N GLY A 13 -0.90 -2.49 21.41
CA GLY A 13 -0.53 -1.26 20.72
C GLY A 13 0.62 -0.52 21.40
N ILE A 14 1.23 0.40 20.66
CA ILE A 14 2.22 1.36 21.16
C ILE A 14 1.67 2.77 20.97
N ARG A 15 1.97 3.69 21.90
CA ARG A 15 1.60 5.10 21.74
C ARG A 15 2.65 5.81 20.89
N ILE A 16 2.21 6.42 19.79
CA ILE A 16 3.02 7.28 18.95
C ILE A 16 2.81 8.73 19.41
N PRO A 17 3.85 9.45 19.85
CA PRO A 17 3.75 10.86 20.22
C PRO A 17 3.23 11.71 19.06
N ASN A 18 2.44 12.73 19.37
CA ASN A 18 1.87 13.65 18.38
C ASN A 18 2.95 14.37 17.55
N THR A 19 4.12 14.63 18.15
CA THR A 19 5.27 15.21 17.44
C THR A 19 5.75 14.32 16.30
N ILE A 20 5.78 12.99 16.48
CA ILE A 20 6.17 12.04 15.44
C ILE A 20 5.07 11.94 14.37
N LEU A 21 3.80 11.90 14.77
CA LEU A 21 2.67 11.87 13.81
C LEU A 21 2.65 13.10 12.89
N LYS A 22 2.96 14.29 13.42
CA LYS A 22 3.08 15.52 12.62
C LYS A 22 4.19 15.44 11.58
N VAL A 23 5.35 14.90 11.96
CA VAL A 23 6.48 14.67 11.02
C VAL A 23 6.09 13.68 9.93
N LEU A 24 5.23 12.70 10.24
CA LEU A 24 4.67 11.74 9.30
C LEU A 24 3.46 12.25 8.50
N GLY A 25 3.17 13.56 8.55
CA GLY A 25 2.08 14.18 7.78
C GLY A 25 0.68 13.92 8.34
N ASN A 26 0.55 13.65 9.65
CA ASN A 26 -0.73 13.36 10.33
C ASN A 26 -1.51 12.20 9.68
N THR A 27 -0.81 11.19 9.17
CA THR A 27 -1.48 10.02 8.61
C THR A 27 -2.30 9.28 9.67
N SER A 28 -3.52 8.88 9.29
CA SER A 28 -4.39 8.01 10.10
C SER A 28 -4.15 6.52 9.83
N THR A 29 -3.42 6.19 8.76
CA THR A 29 -3.23 4.83 8.28
C THR A 29 -1.75 4.57 8.00
N VAL A 30 -1.27 3.39 8.37
CA VAL A 30 0.13 2.99 8.23
C VAL A 30 0.22 1.57 7.71
N ASP A 31 1.26 1.31 6.92
CA ASP A 31 1.68 -0.05 6.62
C ASP A 31 2.62 -0.55 7.72
N MET A 32 2.43 -1.79 8.14
CA MET A 32 3.28 -2.47 9.12
C MET A 32 3.98 -3.64 8.45
N LEU A 33 5.30 -3.68 8.55
CA LEU A 33 6.14 -4.76 8.05
C LEU A 33 6.86 -5.39 9.23
N PHE A 34 6.91 -6.73 9.27
CA PHE A 34 7.67 -7.46 10.28
C PHE A 34 8.91 -8.08 9.65
N ASP A 35 10.07 -7.71 10.19
CA ASP A 35 11.35 -8.31 9.84
C ASP A 35 11.70 -9.33 10.93
N GLU A 36 11.52 -10.62 10.61
CA GLU A 36 11.77 -11.73 11.53
C GLU A 36 13.25 -11.87 11.89
N LYS A 37 14.14 -11.60 10.94
CA LYS A 37 15.59 -11.78 11.12
C LYS A 37 16.12 -10.76 12.12
N GLU A 38 15.73 -9.50 11.95
CA GLU A 38 16.14 -8.42 12.85
C GLU A 38 15.19 -8.20 14.04
N LYS A 39 14.10 -8.97 14.12
CA LYS A 39 13.07 -8.88 15.17
C LYS A 39 12.54 -7.46 15.36
N LYS A 40 12.30 -6.76 14.25
CA LYS A 40 11.84 -5.36 14.25
C LYS A 40 10.55 -5.22 13.45
N ILE A 41 9.75 -4.24 13.87
CA ILE A 41 8.57 -3.79 13.13
C ILE A 41 8.92 -2.46 12.47
N ILE A 42 8.67 -2.36 11.17
CA ILE A 42 8.81 -1.13 10.40
C ILE A 42 7.42 -0.59 10.14
N VAL A 43 7.17 0.66 10.52
CA VAL A 43 5.90 1.34 10.31
C VAL A 43 6.14 2.53 9.38
N LYS A 44 5.37 2.63 8.29
CA LYS A 44 5.45 3.74 7.33
C LYS A 44 4.05 4.26 7.01
N PRO A 45 3.89 5.55 6.65
CA PRO A 45 2.61 6.07 6.18
C PRO A 45 2.07 5.21 5.03
N ALA A 46 0.79 4.84 5.11
CA ALA A 46 0.14 4.11 4.04
C ALA A 46 0.01 5.01 2.81
N LYS A 47 0.38 4.48 1.65
CA LYS A 47 0.14 5.17 0.38
C LYS A 47 -1.34 5.15 0.05
N LYS A 48 -1.82 6.18 -0.65
CA LYS A 48 -3.19 6.14 -1.17
C LYS A 48 -3.29 5.01 -2.20
N ALA A 49 -4.43 4.33 -2.20
CA ALA A 49 -4.71 3.38 -3.28
C ALA A 49 -4.57 4.11 -4.62
N ARG A 50 -3.82 3.49 -5.53
CA ARG A 50 -3.52 4.04 -6.87
C ARG A 50 -2.75 5.36 -6.88
N GLU A 51 -2.00 5.67 -5.82
CA GLU A 51 -1.09 6.81 -5.82
C GLU A 51 -0.09 6.71 -7.00
N GLY A 52 -0.05 7.76 -7.83
CA GLY A 52 0.80 7.84 -9.02
C GLY A 52 0.30 7.05 -10.23
N TRP A 53 -0.89 6.43 -10.17
CA TRP A 53 -1.45 5.72 -11.32
C TRP A 53 -1.69 6.68 -12.49
N ASP A 54 -2.24 7.88 -12.25
CA ASP A 54 -2.52 8.85 -13.30
C ASP A 54 -1.28 9.17 -14.15
N GLU A 55 -0.13 9.42 -13.53
CA GLU A 55 1.14 9.63 -14.22
C GLU A 55 1.61 8.37 -14.98
N GLN A 56 1.50 7.20 -14.36
CA GLN A 56 1.90 5.92 -14.98
C GLN A 56 1.04 5.60 -16.21
N PHE A 57 -0.28 5.81 -16.14
CA PHE A 57 -1.19 5.61 -17.28
C PHE A 57 -0.90 6.60 -18.41
N LYS A 58 -0.65 7.88 -18.10
CA LYS A 58 -0.23 8.86 -19.11
C LYS A 58 1.07 8.43 -19.79
N GLN A 59 2.02 7.88 -19.03
CA GLN A 59 3.30 7.42 -19.59
C GLN A 59 3.14 6.14 -20.42
N MET A 60 2.28 5.22 -19.98
CA MET A 60 1.92 3.99 -20.71
C MET A 60 1.32 4.34 -22.08
N ASN A 61 0.36 5.26 -22.13
CA ASN A 61 -0.25 5.73 -23.38
C ASN A 61 0.77 6.44 -24.29
N LYS A 62 1.62 7.32 -23.74
CA LYS A 62 2.70 7.97 -24.51
C LYS A 62 3.66 6.97 -25.16
N ASN A 63 3.87 5.82 -24.52
CA ASN A 63 4.74 4.77 -25.01
C ASN A 63 4.00 3.74 -25.89
N ASN A 64 2.68 3.91 -26.14
CA ASN A 64 1.81 2.92 -26.80
C ASN A 64 1.87 1.53 -26.15
N HIS A 65 2.08 1.47 -24.84
CA HIS A 65 2.08 0.22 -24.07
C HIS A 65 0.67 -0.22 -23.66
N ASP A 66 -0.35 0.56 -24.02
CA ASP A 66 -1.76 0.36 -23.73
C ASP A 66 -2.54 -0.29 -24.90
N VAL A 67 -1.81 -0.90 -25.83
CA VAL A 67 -2.40 -1.72 -26.90
C VAL A 67 -2.98 -3.02 -26.34
N LEU A 68 -4.07 -3.47 -26.95
CA LEU A 68 -4.68 -4.75 -26.63
C LEU A 68 -3.68 -5.89 -26.89
N LEU A 69 -3.49 -6.75 -25.90
CA LEU A 69 -2.69 -7.98 -26.05
C LEU A 69 -3.44 -9.06 -26.83
N ILE A 70 -4.77 -9.02 -26.76
CA ILE A 70 -5.68 -9.92 -27.45
C ILE A 70 -6.61 -9.02 -28.25
N ASP A 71 -6.72 -9.27 -29.55
CA ASP A 71 -7.61 -8.51 -30.40
C ASP A 71 -9.07 -8.70 -29.96
N ASP A 72 -9.80 -7.61 -29.79
CA ASP A 72 -11.22 -7.63 -29.36
C ASP A 72 -12.15 -8.27 -30.42
N SER A 73 -11.66 -8.51 -31.64
CA SER A 73 -12.37 -9.25 -32.69
C SER A 73 -12.21 -10.77 -32.60
N LEU A 74 -11.41 -11.27 -31.66
CA LEU A 74 -11.29 -12.71 -31.44
C LEU A 74 -12.57 -13.24 -30.78
N ASP A 75 -13.28 -14.09 -31.52
CA ASP A 75 -14.39 -14.89 -31.01
C ASP A 75 -13.82 -15.88 -29.98
N THR A 76 -13.81 -15.47 -28.71
CA THR A 76 -13.41 -16.36 -27.62
C THR A 76 -14.53 -17.38 -27.42
N PRO A 77 -14.28 -18.69 -27.52
CA PRO A 77 -15.32 -19.68 -27.25
C PRO A 77 -15.85 -19.48 -25.83
N ASP A 78 -17.17 -19.55 -25.68
CA ASP A 78 -17.83 -19.51 -24.37
C ASP A 78 -17.19 -20.57 -23.47
N PHE A 79 -16.41 -20.10 -22.50
CA PHE A 79 -15.69 -20.96 -21.58
C PHE A 79 -16.72 -21.48 -20.56
N GLU A 80 -17.25 -22.68 -20.78
CA GLU A 80 -18.09 -23.36 -19.80
C GLU A 80 -17.23 -23.87 -18.62
N TRP A 81 -17.58 -23.42 -17.41
CA TRP A 81 -16.94 -23.79 -16.14
C TRP A 81 -17.42 -25.15 -15.62
#